data_AF-A0A2V8XCK0-F1
#
_entry.id   AF-A0A2V8XCK0-F1
#
_cell.length_a   1.000
_cell.length_b   1.000
_cell.length_c   1.000
_cell.angle_alpha   90.00
_cell.angle_beta   90.00
_cell.angle_gamma   90.00
#
_symmetry.space_group_name_H-M   'P 1'
#
loop_
_entity.id
_entity.type
_entity.pdbx_description
1 polymer ?
#
loop_
_entity_poly.entity_id
_entity_poly.type
_entity_poly.pdbx_seq_one_letter_code
_entity_poly.pdbx_strand_id
1 'polypeptide(L)'
;MLGNNWSKLDENIMGEFGWKEVLKQFLDNDRAKNLAASWEGDRYAVFEQKQTKKLVLVTRLHLNTEEHAVRFFGQYSEALEKKYSERSNLLRRPNFFSFDTPDGSVFLDCMGLECVTLEGTTRDKFDAFTKVLNWPLAPEPPEKPGSAPTKTAMIPAYGENSVAVRVPGSFLRGQTLLLSALNGEKR
;
A
#
# COMPACT_ATOMS: atom_id res chain seq x y z
N MET A 1 -14.50 -10.89 -6.46
CA MET A 1 -13.44 -10.36 -5.58
C MET A 1 -12.18 -11.24 -5.62
N LEU A 2 -12.15 -12.44 -5.05
CA LEU A 2 -10.94 -13.31 -5.07
C LEU A 2 -10.80 -14.19 -6.33
N GLY A 3 -11.91 -14.59 -6.94
CA GLY A 3 -11.96 -15.43 -8.15
C GLY A 3 -12.22 -16.91 -7.86
N ASN A 4 -12.43 -17.74 -8.89
CA ASN A 4 -12.93 -19.12 -8.76
C ASN A 4 -11.91 -20.12 -8.19
N ASN A 5 -10.64 -19.73 -8.09
CA ASN A 5 -9.55 -20.55 -7.56
C ASN A 5 -9.41 -20.48 -6.03
N TRP A 6 -10.35 -19.83 -5.35
CA TRP A 6 -10.37 -19.72 -3.90
C TRP A 6 -11.54 -20.52 -3.32
N SER A 7 -11.31 -21.11 -2.16
CA SER A 7 -12.31 -21.77 -1.34
C SER A 7 -12.41 -21.05 -0.01
N LYS A 8 -13.63 -20.75 0.46
CA LYS A 8 -13.83 -20.23 1.82
C LYS A 8 -13.69 -21.38 2.81
N LEU A 9 -12.72 -21.29 3.71
CA LEU A 9 -12.45 -22.30 4.73
C LEU A 9 -13.33 -22.08 5.97
N ASP A 10 -13.44 -20.82 6.40
CA ASP A 10 -14.18 -20.45 7.59
C ASP A 10 -14.77 -19.03 7.45
N GLU A 11 -15.86 -18.80 8.17
CA GLU A 11 -16.49 -17.48 8.35
C GLU A 11 -17.24 -17.46 9.66
N ASN A 12 -16.90 -16.53 10.55
CA ASN A 12 -17.57 -16.40 11.82
C ASN A 12 -17.40 -14.99 12.42
N ILE A 13 -17.84 -14.84 13.67
CA ILE A 13 -17.69 -13.65 14.50
C ILE A 13 -16.64 -13.98 15.57
N MET A 14 -15.61 -13.14 15.71
CA MET A 14 -14.64 -13.24 16.81
C MET A 14 -15.26 -12.83 18.14
N GLY A 15 -16.09 -11.77 18.10
CA GLY A 15 -16.64 -11.12 19.29
C GLY A 15 -15.58 -10.36 20.07
N GLU A 16 -16.03 -9.58 21.06
CA GLU A 16 -15.14 -8.86 21.99
C GLU A 16 -14.05 -9.78 22.56
N PHE A 17 -14.44 -10.97 23.03
CA PHE A 17 -13.51 -11.93 23.63
C PHE A 17 -12.43 -12.39 22.63
N GLY A 18 -12.83 -12.76 21.40
CA GLY A 18 -11.90 -13.23 20.38
C GLY A 18 -10.90 -12.14 20.00
N TRP A 19 -11.38 -10.90 19.83
CA TRP A 19 -10.51 -9.75 19.57
C TRP A 19 -9.52 -9.51 20.72
N LYS A 20 -9.98 -9.58 21.97
CA LYS A 20 -9.10 -9.45 23.13
C LYS A 20 -7.97 -10.49 23.10
N GLU A 21 -8.29 -11.75 22.85
CA GLU A 21 -7.27 -12.82 22.84
C GLU A 21 -6.28 -12.68 21.68
N VAL A 22 -6.72 -12.26 20.49
CA VAL A 22 -5.81 -11.94 19.37
C VAL A 22 -4.90 -10.77 19.72
N LEU A 23 -5.46 -9.68 20.25
CA LEU A 23 -4.69 -8.48 20.59
C LEU A 23 -3.64 -8.76 21.68
N LYS A 24 -3.96 -9.60 22.68
CA LYS A 24 -3.05 -10.00 23.76
C LYS A 24 -1.79 -10.73 23.27
N GLN A 25 -1.81 -11.29 22.06
CA GLN A 25 -0.62 -11.94 21.49
C GLN A 25 0.47 -10.93 21.10
N PHE A 26 0.09 -9.68 20.86
CA PHE A 26 1.00 -8.64 20.33
C PHE A 26 1.04 -7.37 21.18
N LEU A 27 -0.01 -7.10 21.95
CA LEU A 27 -0.13 -6.00 22.90
C LEU A 27 -0.15 -6.55 24.32
N ASP A 28 0.15 -5.70 25.30
CA ASP A 28 -0.07 -6.08 26.70
C ASP A 28 -1.57 -6.25 27.02
N ASN A 29 -1.83 -6.92 28.14
CA ASN A 29 -3.18 -7.33 28.53
C ASN A 29 -4.14 -6.13 28.73
N ASP A 30 -3.66 -5.02 29.29
CA ASP A 30 -4.51 -3.87 29.58
C ASP A 30 -4.89 -3.14 28.29
N ARG A 31 -3.93 -2.97 27.38
CA ARG A 31 -4.20 -2.43 26.05
C ARG A 31 -5.18 -3.29 25.27
N ALA A 32 -4.96 -4.61 25.24
CA ALA A 32 -5.83 -5.54 24.53
C ALA A 32 -7.26 -5.54 25.08
N LYS A 33 -7.41 -5.55 26.42
CA LYS A 33 -8.71 -5.46 27.10
C LYS A 33 -9.43 -4.16 26.74
N ASN A 34 -8.75 -3.03 26.88
CA ASN A 34 -9.36 -1.72 26.64
C ASN A 34 -9.74 -1.52 25.17
N LEU A 35 -8.96 -2.07 24.24
CA LEU A 35 -9.25 -1.96 22.82
C LEU A 35 -10.41 -2.87 22.41
N ALA A 36 -10.43 -4.12 22.90
CA ALA A 36 -11.52 -5.06 22.61
C ALA A 36 -12.88 -4.57 23.14
N ALA A 37 -12.92 -3.90 24.30
CA ALA A 37 -14.15 -3.36 24.89
C ALA A 37 -14.87 -2.32 24.02
N SER A 38 -14.23 -1.80 22.96
CA SER A 38 -14.85 -0.90 22.00
C SER A 38 -15.56 -1.61 20.84
N TRP A 39 -15.54 -2.94 20.81
CA TRP A 39 -16.19 -3.78 19.82
C TRP A 39 -17.72 -3.60 19.87
N GLU A 40 -18.32 -3.43 18.69
CA GLU A 40 -19.78 -3.38 18.51
C GLU A 40 -20.28 -4.50 17.57
N GLY A 41 -19.39 -5.06 16.76
CA GLY A 41 -19.70 -6.13 15.83
C GLY A 41 -18.50 -6.48 14.97
N ASP A 42 -18.41 -7.71 14.49
CA ASP A 42 -17.39 -8.09 13.51
C ASP A 42 -17.85 -9.23 12.61
N ARG A 43 -17.06 -9.46 11.56
CA ARG A 43 -17.04 -10.69 10.81
C ARG A 43 -15.66 -10.93 10.25
N TYR A 44 -15.19 -12.17 10.35
CA TYR A 44 -14.00 -12.62 9.64
C TYR A 44 -14.35 -13.72 8.64
N ALA A 45 -13.51 -13.88 7.63
CA ALA A 45 -13.52 -15.02 6.73
C ALA A 45 -12.10 -15.40 6.35
N VAL A 46 -11.83 -16.70 6.29
CA VAL A 46 -10.56 -17.27 5.82
C VAL A 46 -10.80 -17.94 4.48
N PHE A 47 -9.96 -17.61 3.50
CA PHE A 47 -9.97 -18.21 2.17
C PHE A 47 -8.65 -18.92 1.89
N GLU A 48 -8.72 -20.05 1.19
CA GLU A 48 -7.56 -20.79 0.72
C GLU A 48 -7.55 -20.85 -0.81
N GLN A 49 -6.39 -20.57 -1.39
CA GLN A 49 -6.13 -20.79 -2.81
C GLN A 49 -5.99 -22.31 -3.06
N LYS A 50 -6.81 -22.87 -3.96
CA LYS A 50 -6.96 -24.31 -4.18
C LYS A 50 -5.66 -25.07 -4.54
N GLN A 51 -4.80 -24.47 -5.35
CA GLN A 51 -3.52 -25.01 -5.82
C GLN A 51 -2.32 -24.67 -4.92
N THR A 52 -2.15 -23.40 -4.54
CA THR A 52 -0.95 -22.94 -3.81
C THR A 52 -1.09 -23.03 -2.30
N LYS A 53 -2.31 -23.29 -1.79
CA LYS A 53 -2.62 -23.33 -0.37
C LYS A 53 -2.36 -22.02 0.39
N LYS A 54 -2.19 -20.92 -0.35
CA LYS A 54 -2.07 -19.57 0.24
C LYS A 54 -3.38 -19.19 0.93
N LEU A 55 -3.24 -18.58 2.10
CA LEU A 55 -4.37 -18.14 2.91
C LEU A 55 -4.57 -16.63 2.76
N VAL A 56 -5.84 -16.22 2.72
CA VAL A 56 -6.26 -14.82 2.86
C VAL A 56 -7.20 -14.74 4.06
N LEU A 57 -6.86 -13.89 5.02
CA LEU A 57 -7.75 -13.51 6.12
C LEU A 57 -8.37 -12.16 5.78
N VAL A 58 -9.71 -12.10 5.85
CA VAL A 58 -10.48 -10.86 5.72
C VAL A 58 -11.22 -10.64 7.02
N THR A 59 -11.14 -9.43 7.57
CA THR A 59 -11.91 -9.03 8.75
C THR A 59 -12.53 -7.67 8.53
N ARG A 60 -13.78 -7.52 8.98
CA ARG A 60 -14.46 -6.23 9.12
C ARG A 60 -14.92 -6.09 10.55
N LEU A 61 -14.54 -4.98 11.17
CA LEU A 61 -14.81 -4.65 12.56
C LEU A 61 -15.64 -3.36 12.62
N HIS A 62 -16.68 -3.37 13.45
CA HIS A 62 -17.47 -2.20 13.83
C HIS A 62 -17.16 -1.83 15.27
N LEU A 63 -17.03 -0.53 15.53
CA LEU A 63 -16.62 0.02 16.82
C LEU A 63 -17.61 1.08 17.30
N ASN A 64 -17.73 1.19 18.62
CA ASN A 64 -18.74 2.02 19.29
C ASN A 64 -18.67 3.52 18.92
N THR A 65 -17.48 4.05 18.62
CA THR A 65 -17.28 5.47 18.30
C THR A 65 -16.12 5.68 17.31
N GLU A 66 -16.09 6.83 16.65
CA GLU A 66 -14.98 7.18 15.74
C GLU A 66 -13.65 7.32 16.49
N GLU A 67 -13.66 7.81 17.74
CA GLU A 67 -12.47 7.87 18.59
C GLU A 67 -11.91 6.47 18.83
N HIS A 68 -12.79 5.49 19.05
CA HIS A 68 -12.39 4.09 19.18
C HIS A 68 -11.81 3.54 17.88
N ALA A 69 -12.36 3.91 16.72
CA ALA A 69 -11.78 3.53 15.42
C ALA A 69 -10.38 4.09 15.21
N VAL A 70 -10.14 5.36 15.53
CA VAL A 70 -8.80 5.97 15.47
C VAL A 70 -7.83 5.26 16.43
N ARG A 71 -8.28 4.96 17.65
CA ARG A 71 -7.47 4.23 18.65
C ARG A 71 -7.16 2.81 18.19
N PHE A 72 -8.15 2.11 17.65
CA PHE A 72 -8.01 0.77 17.08
C PHE A 72 -7.01 0.78 15.94
N PHE A 73 -7.15 1.70 14.98
CA PHE A 73 -6.22 1.84 13.86
C PHE A 73 -4.76 1.95 14.34
N GLY A 74 -4.49 2.85 15.28
CA GLY A 74 -3.14 3.06 15.81
C GLY A 74 -2.57 1.81 16.48
N GLN A 75 -3.32 1.19 17.39
CA GLN A 75 -2.84 0.04 18.16
C GLN A 75 -2.83 -1.26 17.37
N TYR A 76 -3.79 -1.47 16.47
CA TYR A 76 -3.81 -2.65 15.61
C TYR A 76 -2.73 -2.59 14.53
N SER A 77 -2.38 -1.40 14.03
CA SER A 77 -1.20 -1.24 13.17
C SER A 77 0.08 -1.71 13.87
N GLU A 78 0.26 -1.36 15.15
CA GLU A 78 1.40 -1.84 15.96
C GLU A 78 1.35 -3.37 16.15
N ALA A 79 0.16 -3.92 16.44
CA ALA A 79 -0.02 -5.37 16.57
C ALA A 79 0.36 -6.11 15.28
N LEU A 80 -0.04 -5.58 14.11
CA LEU A 80 0.33 -6.12 12.80
C LEU A 80 1.84 -6.07 12.55
N GLU A 81 2.52 -4.98 12.92
CA GLU A 81 3.97 -4.90 12.81
C GLU A 81 4.71 -5.88 13.72
N LYS A 82 4.12 -6.25 14.86
CA LYS A 82 4.67 -7.28 15.75
C LYS A 82 4.37 -8.69 15.25
N LYS A 83 3.18 -8.91 14.69
CA LYS A 83 2.78 -10.17 14.06
C LYS A 83 3.68 -10.53 12.87
N TYR A 84 4.09 -9.55 12.08
CA TYR A 84 4.91 -9.74 10.90
C TYR A 84 6.31 -9.12 11.08
N SER A 85 7.26 -9.96 11.53
CA SER A 85 8.66 -9.56 11.71
C SER A 85 9.37 -9.28 10.37
N GLU A 86 9.03 -10.02 9.32
CA GLU A 86 9.54 -9.80 7.97
C GLU A 86 8.55 -8.95 7.17
N ARG A 87 8.91 -7.69 6.96
CA ARG A 87 8.06 -6.72 6.26
C ARG A 87 8.85 -5.76 5.39
N SER A 88 8.24 -5.31 4.29
CA SER A 88 8.80 -4.30 3.39
C SER A 88 7.71 -3.36 2.84
N ASN A 89 8.10 -2.31 2.12
CA ASN A 89 7.17 -1.35 1.49
C ASN A 89 6.10 -0.79 2.43
N LEU A 90 6.48 -0.49 3.68
CA LEU A 90 5.56 0.05 4.69
C LEU A 90 5.01 1.40 4.23
N LEU A 91 3.68 1.50 4.16
CA LEU A 91 2.93 2.70 3.84
C LEU A 91 2.01 3.03 5.01
N ARG A 92 2.22 4.20 5.60
CA ARG A 92 1.38 4.74 6.66
C ARG A 92 0.79 6.08 6.20
N ARG A 93 -0.53 6.17 6.27
CA ARG A 93 -1.35 7.34 5.98
C ARG A 93 -2.42 7.47 7.08
N PRO A 94 -3.09 8.62 7.21
CA PRO A 94 -4.27 8.70 8.07
C PRO A 94 -5.26 7.60 7.68
N ASN A 95 -5.68 6.80 8.67
CA ASN A 95 -6.62 5.69 8.57
C ASN A 95 -6.27 4.54 7.61
N PHE A 96 -5.12 4.60 6.92
CA PHE A 96 -4.65 3.53 6.04
C PHE A 96 -3.23 3.10 6.38
N PHE A 97 -3.04 1.79 6.53
CA PHE A 97 -1.78 1.17 6.85
C PHE A 97 -1.58 -0.10 6.03
N SER A 98 -0.41 -0.25 5.40
CA SER A 98 -0.08 -1.45 4.66
C SER A 98 1.41 -1.75 4.63
N PHE A 99 1.75 -3.00 4.37
CA PHE A 99 3.12 -3.46 4.11
C PHE A 99 3.08 -4.82 3.41
N ASP A 100 4.21 -5.21 2.81
CA ASP A 100 4.37 -6.51 2.15
C ASP A 100 5.04 -7.52 3.08
N THR A 101 4.61 -8.78 2.99
CA THR A 101 5.20 -9.94 3.67
C THR A 101 5.52 -11.03 2.64
N PRO A 102 6.32 -12.07 2.99
CA PRO A 102 6.60 -13.18 2.08
C PRO A 102 5.34 -13.89 1.54
N ASP A 103 4.25 -13.91 2.31
CA ASP A 103 3.01 -14.63 1.97
C ASP A 103 1.98 -13.76 1.24
N GLY A 104 2.20 -12.44 1.20
CA GLY A 104 1.30 -11.46 0.61
C GLY A 104 1.29 -10.15 1.41
N SER A 105 0.63 -9.14 0.89
CA SER A 105 0.50 -7.85 1.57
C SER A 105 -0.55 -7.90 2.67
N VAL A 106 -0.36 -7.02 3.65
CA VAL A 106 -1.30 -6.73 4.74
C VAL A 106 -1.83 -5.32 4.54
N PHE A 107 -3.14 -5.17 4.64
CA PHE A 107 -3.85 -3.91 4.54
C PHE A 107 -4.75 -3.73 5.76
N LEU A 108 -4.77 -2.51 6.29
CA LEU A 108 -5.69 -2.03 7.31
C LEU A 108 -6.21 -0.67 6.84
N ASP A 109 -7.52 -0.54 6.75
CA ASP A 109 -8.20 0.71 6.36
C ASP A 109 -9.39 0.95 7.28
N CYS A 110 -9.53 2.18 7.79
CA CYS A 110 -10.62 2.55 8.69
C CYS A 110 -11.43 3.72 8.14
N MET A 111 -12.75 3.60 8.19
CA MET A 111 -13.70 4.61 7.72
C MET A 111 -14.88 4.74 8.69
N GLY A 112 -15.03 5.93 9.29
CA GLY A 112 -16.04 6.16 10.31
C GLY A 112 -15.86 5.22 11.50
N LEU A 113 -16.85 4.36 11.73
CA LEU A 113 -16.89 3.37 12.81
C LEU A 113 -16.31 2.00 12.42
N GLU A 114 -15.86 1.85 11.18
CA GLU A 114 -15.47 0.55 10.64
C GLU A 114 -13.98 0.49 10.35
N CYS A 115 -13.39 -0.67 10.62
CA CYS A 115 -12.04 -0.99 10.17
C CYS A 115 -12.06 -2.33 9.42
N VAL A 116 -11.36 -2.38 8.29
CA VAL A 116 -11.21 -3.58 7.48
C VAL A 116 -9.75 -3.98 7.38
N THR A 117 -9.50 -5.29 7.49
CA THR A 117 -8.15 -5.84 7.37
C THR A 117 -8.15 -6.99 6.39
N LEU A 118 -7.20 -6.97 5.45
CA LEU A 118 -6.93 -8.09 4.57
C LEU A 118 -5.46 -8.46 4.68
N GLU A 119 -5.20 -9.73 4.97
CA GLU A 119 -3.86 -10.26 5.19
C GLU A 119 -3.59 -11.41 4.22
N GLY A 120 -2.37 -11.48 3.66
CA GLY A 120 -1.98 -12.55 2.72
C GLY A 120 -2.51 -12.34 1.29
N THR A 121 -2.85 -11.11 0.92
CA THR A 121 -3.48 -10.80 -0.37
C THR A 121 -2.66 -9.80 -1.18
N THR A 122 -3.14 -9.45 -2.38
CA THR A 122 -2.56 -8.41 -3.24
C THR A 122 -3.42 -7.15 -3.25
N ARG A 123 -2.83 -6.02 -3.65
CA ARG A 123 -3.49 -4.71 -3.73
C ARG A 123 -4.75 -4.73 -4.60
N ASP A 124 -4.73 -5.40 -5.75
CA ASP A 124 -5.91 -5.50 -6.64
C ASP A 124 -7.11 -6.18 -5.96
N LYS A 125 -6.85 -7.16 -5.07
CA LYS A 125 -7.91 -7.83 -4.31
C LYS A 125 -8.42 -6.97 -3.17
N PHE A 126 -7.54 -6.20 -2.54
CA PHE A 126 -7.92 -5.21 -1.54
C PHE A 126 -8.80 -4.12 -2.15
N ASP A 127 -8.39 -3.54 -3.28
CA ASP A 127 -9.16 -2.50 -3.98
C ASP A 127 -10.51 -3.05 -4.48
N ALA A 128 -10.55 -4.31 -4.93
CA ALA A 128 -11.80 -4.97 -5.27
C ALA A 128 -12.72 -5.19 -4.06
N PHE A 129 -12.16 -5.38 -2.85
CA PHE A 129 -12.94 -5.50 -1.61
C PHE A 129 -13.55 -4.17 -1.20
N THR A 130 -12.73 -3.12 -1.07
CA THR A 130 -13.19 -1.79 -0.64
C THR A 130 -14.19 -1.21 -1.63
N LYS A 131 -14.04 -1.49 -2.92
CA LYS A 131 -15.06 -1.17 -3.94
C LYS A 131 -16.42 -1.81 -3.65
N VAL A 132 -16.47 -3.05 -3.17
CA VAL A 132 -17.75 -3.71 -2.80
C VAL A 132 -18.38 -3.05 -1.57
N LEU A 133 -17.57 -2.45 -0.70
CA LEU A 133 -18.03 -1.68 0.46
C LEU A 133 -18.45 -0.24 0.10
N ASN A 134 -18.32 0.17 -1.17
CA ASN A 134 -18.44 1.57 -1.62
C ASN A 134 -17.45 2.51 -0.92
N TRP A 135 -16.28 2.01 -0.54
CA TRP A 135 -15.21 2.83 0.02
C TRP A 135 -14.31 3.38 -1.11
N PRO A 136 -13.68 4.56 -0.91
CA PRO A 136 -12.65 5.05 -1.81
C PRO A 136 -11.49 4.05 -1.92
N LEU A 137 -10.77 4.15 -3.03
CA LEU A 137 -9.56 3.35 -3.22
C LEU A 137 -8.49 3.73 -2.20
N ALA A 138 -7.69 2.74 -1.81
CA ALA A 138 -6.58 2.97 -0.90
C ALA A 138 -5.60 4.02 -1.47
N PRO A 139 -4.91 4.78 -0.62
CA PRO A 139 -3.80 5.61 -1.05
C PRO A 139 -2.75 4.80 -1.80
N GLU A 140 -2.27 5.34 -2.93
CA GLU A 140 -1.16 4.73 -3.65
C GLU A 140 0.17 4.94 -2.90
N PRO A 141 1.10 3.97 -2.92
CA PRO A 141 2.46 4.21 -2.48
C PRO A 141 3.07 5.38 -3.26
N PRO A 142 3.91 6.21 -2.61
CA PRO A 142 4.63 7.25 -3.33
C PRO A 142 5.47 6.61 -4.44
N GLU A 143 5.41 7.19 -5.64
CA GLU A 143 6.27 6.77 -6.75
C GLU A 143 7.73 6.85 -6.31
N LYS A 144 8.49 5.77 -6.52
CA LYS A 144 9.93 5.78 -6.23
C LYS A 144 10.57 6.85 -7.12
N PRO A 145 11.36 7.79 -6.57
CA PRO A 145 12.10 8.75 -7.39
C PRO A 145 13.02 7.96 -8.34
N GLY A 146 12.68 7.89 -9.63
CA GLY A 146 13.46 7.17 -10.64
C GLY A 146 12.65 6.35 -11.65
N SER A 147 11.36 6.11 -11.44
CA SER A 147 10.51 5.38 -12.41
C SER A 147 9.74 6.31 -13.35
N ALA A 148 10.30 7.46 -13.71
CA ALA A 148 9.75 8.23 -14.82
C ALA A 148 10.03 7.43 -16.12
N PRO A 149 9.01 7.13 -16.95
CA PRO A 149 9.27 6.55 -18.26
C PRO A 149 10.16 7.50 -19.04
N THR A 150 11.21 6.98 -19.67
CA THR A 150 12.03 7.74 -20.63
C THR A 150 11.10 8.30 -21.70
N LYS A 151 10.70 9.56 -21.55
CA LYS A 151 9.99 10.29 -22.57
C LYS A 151 10.98 10.46 -23.71
N THR A 152 10.94 9.57 -24.69
CA THR A 152 11.59 9.80 -25.98
C THR A 152 11.04 11.12 -26.51
N ALA A 153 11.85 12.17 -26.41
CA ALA A 153 11.54 13.44 -27.01
C ALA A 153 11.52 13.21 -28.52
N MET A 154 10.33 13.10 -29.11
CA MET A 154 10.16 13.27 -30.54
C MET A 154 10.48 14.73 -30.84
N ILE A 155 11.62 14.98 -31.46
CA ILE A 155 11.94 16.26 -32.08
C ILE A 155 10.98 16.39 -33.27
N PRO A 156 10.07 17.39 -33.31
CA PRO A 156 9.28 17.62 -34.50
C PRO A 156 10.22 18.14 -35.59
N ALA A 157 10.26 17.44 -36.73
CA ALA A 157 10.91 17.92 -37.94
C ALA A 157 10.22 19.21 -38.37
N TYR A 158 10.90 20.34 -38.19
CA TYR A 158 10.45 21.62 -38.70
C TYR A 158 10.60 21.58 -40.23
N GLY A 159 9.48 21.59 -40.94
CA GLY A 159 9.46 21.75 -42.39
C GLY A 159 9.95 23.14 -42.76
N GLU A 160 11.11 23.20 -43.41
CA GLU A 160 11.65 24.44 -44.00
C GLU A 160 10.80 24.84 -45.22
N ASN A 161 9.91 25.82 -45.03
CA ASN A 161 9.47 26.66 -46.13
C ASN A 161 10.53 27.75 -46.37
N SER A 162 11.22 27.60 -47.50
CA SER A 162 12.20 28.52 -48.06
C SER A 162 11.60 29.91 -48.32
N VAL A 163 12.18 30.95 -47.70
CA VAL A 163 12.23 32.30 -48.29
C VAL A 163 13.64 32.85 -48.08
N ALA A 164 14.32 33.08 -49.21
CA ALA A 164 15.67 33.58 -49.27
C ALA A 164 15.75 35.06 -48.86
N VAL A 165 16.68 35.39 -47.97
CA VAL A 165 17.23 36.75 -47.84
C VAL A 165 18.75 36.63 -47.80
N ARG A 166 19.41 37.19 -48.82
CA ARG A 166 20.87 37.29 -48.95
C ARG A 166 21.38 38.42 -48.06
N VAL A 167 22.42 38.15 -47.26
CA VAL A 167 23.40 39.16 -46.84
C VAL A 167 24.80 38.51 -46.86
N PRO A 168 25.81 39.12 -47.51
CA PRO A 168 27.15 38.56 -47.62
C PRO A 168 28.07 39.04 -46.49
N GLY A 169 29.05 38.21 -46.10
CA GLY A 169 30.29 38.70 -45.51
C GLY A 169 30.75 38.01 -44.22
N SER A 170 31.71 37.11 -44.38
CA SER A 170 32.93 36.92 -43.57
C SER A 170 32.87 36.64 -42.07
N PHE A 171 33.65 35.60 -41.71
CA PHE A 171 34.72 35.57 -40.68
C PHE A 171 34.58 34.53 -39.54
N LEU A 172 35.24 33.39 -39.78
CA LEU A 172 36.20 32.62 -38.95
C LEU A 172 36.00 32.38 -37.43
N ARG A 173 36.38 31.13 -37.08
CA ARG A 173 36.89 30.56 -35.79
C ARG A 173 35.85 30.37 -34.68
N GLY A 174 35.85 29.29 -33.91
CA GLY A 174 36.76 28.14 -33.80
C GLY A 174 36.64 27.49 -32.41
N GLN A 175 36.91 26.18 -32.37
CA GLN A 175 37.40 25.35 -31.25
C GLN A 175 36.49 24.97 -30.05
N THR A 176 36.10 23.68 -30.04
CA THR A 176 36.57 22.59 -29.16
C THR A 176 37.12 22.92 -27.75
N LEU A 177 36.58 22.26 -26.71
CA LEU A 177 37.25 21.31 -25.78
C LEU A 177 36.25 20.88 -24.68
N LEU A 178 35.92 19.59 -24.50
CA LEU A 178 36.62 18.56 -23.71
C LEU A 178 36.71 18.87 -22.20
N LEU A 179 36.04 18.06 -21.38
CA LEU A 179 36.50 17.71 -20.03
C LEU A 179 35.81 16.43 -19.53
N SER A 180 36.65 15.43 -19.30
CA SER A 180 36.40 14.18 -18.60
C SER A 180 37.15 14.20 -17.26
N ALA A 181 36.75 13.27 -16.39
CA ALA A 181 37.43 12.76 -15.19
C ALA A 181 37.08 13.42 -13.84
N LEU A 182 36.98 12.72 -12.69
CA LEU A 182 36.82 11.31 -12.29
C LEU A 182 36.75 11.30 -10.75
N ASN A 183 35.96 10.37 -10.19
CA ASN A 183 36.11 9.60 -8.93
C ASN A 183 37.09 10.02 -7.81
N GLY A 184 36.59 9.99 -6.57
CA GLY A 184 36.77 8.83 -5.68
C GLY A 184 38.00 8.75 -4.75
N GLU A 185 37.70 8.89 -3.45
CA GLU A 185 38.09 8.02 -2.31
C GLU A 185 39.36 8.24 -1.46
N LYS A 186 39.16 7.95 -0.16
CA LYS A 186 40.03 7.95 1.05
C LYS A 186 40.32 9.35 1.62
N ARG A 187 40.12 9.61 2.90
CA ARG A 187 40.21 8.78 4.11
C ARG A 187 39.36 9.42 5.22
#